data_AF-A0A392STJ1-F1
#
_entry.id   AF-A0A392STJ1-F1
#
_cell.length_a   1.000
_cell.length_b   1.000
_cell.length_c   1.000
_cell.angle_alpha   90.00
_cell.angle_beta   90.00
_cell.angle_gamma   90.00
#
_symmetry.space_group_name_H-M   'P 1'
#
loop_
_entity.id
_entity.type
_entity.pdbx_description
1 polymer ?
#
loop_
_entity_poly.entity_id
_entity_poly.type
_entity_poly.pdbx_seq_one_letter_code
_entity_poly.pdbx_strand_id
1 'polypeptide(L)' 'MRAPIPLGFEKHPPLGTYDGHTDPDDHVDNINALLDFRRVGGAIRCRLFPTTLRKGAMTWYQSLAPESV' A
#
# COMPACT_ATOMS: atom_id res chain seq x y z
N MET A 1 -14.50 8.06 11.00
CA MET A 1 -14.26 9.22 10.11
C MET A 1 -13.04 8.93 9.24
N ARG A 2 -13.14 9.04 7.91
CA ARG A 2 -11.96 8.90 7.03
C ARG A 2 -11.15 10.20 7.10
N ALA A 3 -9.96 10.16 7.71
CA ALA A 3 -9.01 11.27 7.64
C ALA A 3 -8.72 11.64 6.16
N PRO A 4 -8.66 12.92 5.79
CA PRO A 4 -8.36 13.34 4.42
C PRO A 4 -6.95 12.89 4.02
N ILE A 5 -6.76 12.59 2.73
CA ILE A 5 -5.42 12.34 2.18
C ILE A 5 -4.68 13.69 2.18
N PRO A 6 -3.44 13.78 2.70
CA PRO A 6 -2.69 15.03 2.69
C PRO A 6 -2.45 15.54 1.25
N LEU A 7 -2.49 16.85 1.05
CA LEU A 7 -2.12 17.48 -0.21
C LEU A 7 -0.72 17.01 -0.64
N GLY A 8 -0.56 16.62 -1.91
CA GLY A 8 0.69 16.04 -2.45
C GLY A 8 0.74 14.51 -2.49
N PHE A 9 -0.24 13.82 -1.91
CA PHE A 9 -0.46 12.37 -2.07
C PHE A 9 -1.59 12.03 -3.06
N GLU A 10 -2.14 13.06 -3.73
CA GLU A 10 -3.17 12.91 -4.76
C GLU A 10 -2.67 12.09 -5.96
N LYS A 11 -1.39 12.27 -6.31
CA LYS A 11 -0.65 11.30 -7.11
C LYS A 11 -0.01 10.31 -6.17
N HIS A 12 -0.38 9.04 -6.31
CA HIS A 12 0.32 7.94 -5.67
C HIS A 12 1.82 8.12 -5.94
N PRO A 13 2.68 8.00 -4.90
CA PRO A 13 4.10 7.85 -5.15
C PRO A 13 4.31 6.74 -6.20
N PRO A 14 5.38 6.77 -6.99
CA PRO A 14 5.82 5.57 -7.70
C PRO A 14 6.23 4.53 -6.65
N LEU A 15 5.23 3.92 -6.01
CA LEU A 15 5.35 2.75 -5.17
C LEU A 15 5.62 1.59 -6.13
N GLY A 16 6.56 0.73 -5.77
CA GLY A 16 6.77 -0.53 -6.49
C GLY A 16 5.44 -1.27 -6.64
N THR A 17 5.27 -1.98 -7.75
CA THR A 17 4.11 -2.84 -7.94
C THR A 17 4.42 -4.26 -7.49
N TYR A 18 3.50 -4.87 -6.75
CA TYR A 18 3.58 -6.26 -6.36
C TYR A 18 2.51 -7.08 -7.07
N ASP A 19 2.94 -8.05 -7.86
CA ASP A 19 2.04 -8.93 -8.61
C ASP A 19 1.96 -10.35 -8.04
N GLY A 20 2.63 -10.62 -6.91
CA GLY A 20 2.59 -11.89 -6.19
C GLY A 20 3.75 -12.84 -6.48
N HIS A 21 4.74 -12.44 -7.29
CA HIS A 21 5.85 -13.34 -7.70
C HIS A 21 7.19 -13.03 -7.02
N THR A 22 7.30 -11.92 -6.31
CA THR A 22 8.50 -11.57 -5.52
C THR A 22 8.27 -11.87 -4.04
N ASP A 23 9.32 -11.74 -3.23
CA ASP A 23 9.17 -11.85 -1.79
C ASP A 23 8.19 -10.77 -1.25
N PRO A 24 7.13 -11.15 -0.50
CA PRO A 24 6.17 -10.19 0.05
C PRO A 24 6.75 -9.30 1.15
N ASP A 25 7.69 -9.82 1.95
CA ASP A 25 8.29 -9.09 3.06
C ASP A 25 9.22 -8.00 2.51
N ASP A 26 10.04 -8.32 1.49
CA ASP A 26 10.86 -7.33 0.77
C ASP A 26 10.00 -6.20 0.18
N HIS A 27 8.82 -6.54 -0.36
CA HIS A 27 7.89 -5.55 -0.90
C HIS A 27 7.31 -4.63 0.19
N VAL A 28 6.92 -5.21 1.33
CA VAL A 28 6.43 -4.46 2.49
C VAL A 28 7.51 -3.52 3.04
N ASP A 29 8.76 -4.00 3.16
CA ASP A 29 9.89 -3.22 3.64
C ASP A 29 10.21 -2.04 2.72
N ASN A 30 10.20 -2.26 1.40
CA ASN A 30 10.42 -1.19 0.41
C ASN A 30 9.33 -0.11 0.49
N ILE A 31 8.06 -0.50 0.58
CA ILE A 31 6.95 0.44 0.77
C ILE A 31 7.12 1.21 2.09
N ASN A 32 7.42 0.52 3.19
CA ASN A 32 7.59 1.15 4.49
C ASN A 32 8.72 2.17 4.47
N ALA A 33 9.88 1.85 3.90
CA ALA A 33 11.00 2.76 3.74
C ALA A 33 10.62 4.02 2.94
N LEU A 34 9.89 3.87 1.83
CA LEU A 34 9.44 5.01 1.02
C LEU A 34 8.43 5.90 1.76
N LEU A 35 7.50 5.29 2.49
CA LEU A 35 6.47 6.00 3.24
C LEU A 35 7.04 6.67 4.50
N ASP A 36 8.05 6.07 5.15
CA ASP A 36 8.84 6.68 6.23
C ASP A 36 9.59 7.91 5.74
N PHE A 37 10.30 7.81 4.60
CA PHE A 37 11.00 8.94 3.98
C PHE A 37 10.05 10.12 3.72
N ARG A 38 8.82 9.82 3.31
CA ARG A 38 7.76 10.82 3.05
C ARG A 38 6.98 11.25 4.30
N ARG A 39 7.37 10.77 5.49
CA ARG A 39 6.72 11.06 6.78
C ARG A 39 5.22 10.76 6.78
N VAL A 40 4.82 9.67 6.14
CA VAL A 40 3.42 9.24 6.02
C VAL A 40 2.99 8.55 7.31
N GLY A 41 1.91 9.02 7.92
CA GLY A 41 1.32 8.39 9.12
C GLY A 41 0.71 7.01 8.84
N GLY A 42 0.72 6.11 9.83
CA GLY A 42 0.30 4.71 9.70
C GLY A 42 -1.07 4.51 9.05
N ALA A 43 -2.07 5.32 9.41
CA ALA A 43 -3.41 5.24 8.84
C ALA A 43 -3.46 5.55 7.31
N ILE A 44 -2.51 6.33 6.80
CA ILE A 44 -2.37 6.61 5.37
C ILE A 44 -1.63 5.46 4.68
N ARG A 45 -0.68 4.79 5.36
CA ARG A 45 0.04 3.62 4.83
C ARG A 45 -0.91 2.47 4.48
N CYS A 46 -1.82 2.13 5.38
CA CYS A 46 -2.83 1.09 5.14
C CYS A 46 -3.71 1.40 3.92
N ARG A 47 -3.96 2.69 3.63
CA ARG A 47 -4.74 3.10 2.45
C ARG A 47 -3.93 3.08 1.16
N LEU A 48 -2.62 3.28 1.24
CA LEU A 48 -1.72 3.24 0.09
C LEU A 48 -1.35 1.80 -0.30
N PHE A 49 -1.27 0.88 0.67
CA PHE A 49 -0.86 -0.50 0.42
C PHE A 49 -1.63 -1.18 -0.74
N PRO A 50 -2.97 -1.14 -0.81
CA PRO A 50 -3.72 -1.77 -1.91
C PRO A 50 -3.39 -1.18 -3.28
N THR A 51 -2.92 0.08 -3.35
CA THR A 51 -2.57 0.73 -4.62
C THR A 51 -1.30 0.16 -5.26
N THR A 52 -0.51 -0.56 -4.47
CA THR A 52 0.74 -1.22 -4.91
C THR A 52 0.49 -2.61 -5.49
N LEU A 53 -0.69 -3.19 -5.23
CA LEU A 53 -1.03 -4.54 -5.70
C LEU A 53 -1.41 -4.52 -7.18
N ARG A 54 -1.04 -5.59 -7.88
CA ARG A 54 -1.35 -5.85 -9.30
C ARG A 54 -1.73 -7.31 -9.48
N LYS A 55 -2.45 -7.61 -10.57
CA LYS A 55 -2.80 -8.98 -11.00
C LYS A 55 -3.33 -9.83 -9.84
N GLY A 56 -2.77 -11.03 -9.64
CA GLY A 56 -3.19 -11.99 -8.63
C GLY A 56 -3.15 -11.45 -7.20
N ALA A 57 -2.20 -10.58 -6.87
CA ALA A 57 -2.12 -9.96 -5.54
C ALA A 57 -3.33 -9.04 -5.27
N MET A 58 -3.81 -8.30 -6.28
CA MET A 58 -5.03 -7.51 -6.15
C MET A 58 -6.27 -8.41 -6.01
N THR A 59 -6.35 -9.48 -6.79
CA THR A 59 -7.45 -10.46 -6.69
C THR A 59 -7.51 -11.12 -5.32
N TRP A 60 -6.37 -11.51 -4.76
CA TRP A 60 -6.27 -12.03 -3.40
C TRP A 60 -6.76 -11.01 -2.37
N TYR A 61 -6.28 -9.77 -2.45
CA TYR A 61 -6.68 -8.71 -1.51
C TYR A 61 -8.19 -8.44 -1.54
N GLN A 62 -8.80 -8.45 -2.72
CA GLN A 62 -10.25 -8.29 -2.88
C GLN A 62 -11.07 -9.48 -2.36
N SER A 63 -10.45 -10.66 -2.23
CA SER A 63 -11.09 -11.87 -1.71
C SER A 63 -11.07 -11.97 -0.18
N LEU A 64 -10.29 -11.11 0.49
CA LEU A 64 -10.22 -11.08 1.96
C LEU A 64 -11.56 -10.65 2.55
N ALA A 65 -11.91 -11.23 3.69
CA ALA A 65 -13.06 -10.75 4.45
C ALA A 65 -12.81 -9.32 4.95
N PRO A 66 -13.87 -8.52 5.18
CA PRO A 66 -13.72 -7.21 5.79
C PRO A 66 -12.90 -7.31 7.09
N GLU A 67 -11.99 -6.36 7.32
CA GLU A 67 -11.19 -6.25 8.56
C GLU A 67 -10.20 -7.41 8.80
N SER A 68 -9.83 -8.17 7.76
CA SER A 68 -8.80 -9.22 7.84
C SER A 68 -7.36 -8.72 7.66
N VAL A 69 -7.16 -7.40 7.53
CA VAL A 69 -5.86 -6.72 7.38
C VAL A 69 -5.74 -5.59 8.39
#